data_AF-A0A7X7PKF4-F1
#
_entry.id   AF-A0A7X7PKF4-F1
#
_cell.length_a   1.000
_cell.length_b   1.000
_cell.length_c   1.000
_cell.angle_alpha   90.00
_cell.angle_beta   90.00
_cell.angle_gamma   90.00
#
_symmetry.space_group_name_H-M   'P 1'
#
loop_
_entity.id
_entity.type
_entity.pdbx_description
1 polymer ?
#
loop_
_entity_poly.entity_id
_entity_poly.type
_entity_poly.pdbx_seq_one_letter_code
_entity_poly.pdbx_strand_id
1 'polypeptide(L)'
;MAFALGPRRATVVDVTQVRQREAEPLSQEDLASFEDLDLVYRSLCAVLYNYVPMSGHPGGSISSGRFMAGVLYDSADYDLGDPNRQDADIVSYAAGHKALGLYAMWALRDEVARVGQPDLLPDDERRRLRLEDLLGFRRNPLTATPLFRQLRAKALDGHPTPATPFIRLSTGASGVGVASSIGLAFAARDRYGANAPRVHIMEGEGGLTPGRVFEALAAAGTASLDNVVLHLDWNQASIDSDHVCREGTTPGDYVQWDPQELFYLHDWNVIFVPDGHDFQQIIVAQRRALTLDTGQPTAIIYRTNKGWRYGIEGRLSHGAGHKLCSSGFYAALDELTAGAA
;
A
#
# COMPACT_ATOMS: atom_id res chain seq x y z
N MET A 1 32.75 -16.74 -20.48
CA MET A 1 32.40 -16.35 -19.09
C MET A 1 30.93 -16.00 -19.07
N ALA A 2 30.18 -16.44 -18.07
CA ALA A 2 28.82 -15.97 -17.85
C ALA A 2 28.86 -14.49 -17.41
N PHE A 3 27.94 -13.67 -17.89
CA PHE A 3 27.78 -12.30 -17.43
C PHE A 3 27.45 -12.29 -15.93
N ALA A 4 28.09 -11.42 -15.16
CA ALA A 4 27.84 -11.24 -13.72
C ALA A 4 27.80 -9.74 -13.40
N LEU A 5 26.90 -9.36 -12.49
CA LEU A 5 26.86 -7.98 -11.98
C LEU A 5 28.11 -7.68 -11.15
N GLY A 6 28.57 -6.42 -11.21
CA GLY A 6 29.60 -5.92 -10.31
C GLY A 6 29.13 -5.87 -8.84
N PRO A 7 30.04 -5.59 -7.90
CA PRO A 7 29.69 -5.49 -6.48
C PRO A 7 28.63 -4.40 -6.24
N ARG A 8 27.74 -4.66 -5.27
CA ARG A 8 26.66 -3.76 -4.85
C ARG A 8 26.80 -3.43 -3.36
N ARG A 9 26.27 -2.27 -2.96
CA ARG A 9 26.09 -1.89 -1.55
C ARG A 9 24.82 -2.50 -0.97
N ALA A 10 23.82 -2.67 -1.84
CA ALA A 10 22.58 -3.33 -1.51
C ALA A 10 22.76 -4.78 -1.07
N THR A 11 21.82 -5.22 -0.23
CA THR A 11 21.67 -6.63 0.18
C THR A 11 20.36 -7.22 -0.35
N VAL A 12 20.34 -8.53 -0.53
CA VAL A 12 19.14 -9.29 -0.90
C VAL A 12 18.80 -10.24 0.23
N VAL A 13 17.54 -10.21 0.68
CA VAL A 13 17.02 -11.02 1.77
C VAL A 13 15.76 -11.73 1.29
N ASP A 14 15.73 -13.05 1.41
CA ASP A 14 14.48 -13.82 1.37
C ASP A 14 13.96 -13.93 2.80
N VAL A 15 12.73 -13.47 3.05
CA VAL A 15 12.18 -13.44 4.41
C VAL A 15 12.08 -14.83 5.05
N THR A 16 11.94 -15.88 4.25
CA THR A 16 11.89 -17.28 4.75
C THR A 16 13.22 -17.75 5.35
N GLN A 17 14.31 -17.03 5.05
CA GLN A 17 15.65 -17.32 5.56
C GLN A 17 16.00 -16.48 6.79
N VAL A 18 15.14 -15.52 7.17
CA VAL A 18 15.31 -14.73 8.40
C VAL A 18 15.09 -15.66 9.60
N ARG A 19 16.10 -15.75 10.47
CA ARG A 19 16.04 -16.65 11.62
C ARG A 19 14.95 -16.19 12.58
N GLN A 20 14.19 -17.13 13.14
CA GLN A 20 13.09 -16.82 14.07
C GLN A 20 13.49 -15.92 15.26
N ARG A 21 14.74 -16.01 15.73
CA ARG A 21 15.25 -15.15 16.83
C ARG A 21 15.52 -13.71 16.41
N GLU A 22 15.71 -13.47 15.11
CA GLU A 22 15.92 -12.14 14.51
C GLU A 22 14.61 -11.57 13.92
N ALA A 23 13.59 -12.43 13.78
CA ALA A 23 12.36 -12.13 13.06
C ALA A 23 11.37 -11.30 13.89
N GLU A 24 11.41 -11.40 15.22
CA GLU A 24 10.40 -10.81 16.13
C GLU A 24 8.98 -10.97 15.55
N PRO A 25 8.44 -12.20 15.45
CA PRO A 25 7.13 -12.42 14.84
C PRO A 25 6.01 -11.77 15.66
N LEU A 26 4.86 -11.54 15.02
CA LEU A 26 3.65 -11.13 15.73
C LEU A 26 3.26 -12.18 16.78
N SER A 27 2.72 -11.72 17.91
CA SER A 27 2.05 -12.62 18.84
C SER A 27 0.82 -13.26 18.18
N GLN A 28 0.31 -14.35 18.75
CA GLN A 28 -0.91 -14.98 18.23
C GLN A 28 -2.14 -14.06 18.33
N GLU A 29 -2.17 -13.20 19.35
CA GLU A 29 -3.24 -12.22 19.56
C GLU A 29 -3.18 -11.08 18.52
N ASP A 30 -1.98 -10.54 18.27
CA ASP A 30 -1.79 -9.52 17.25
C ASP A 30 -2.09 -10.09 15.86
N LEU A 31 -1.62 -11.31 15.58
CA LEU A 31 -1.91 -11.99 14.32
C LEU A 31 -3.42 -12.13 14.09
N ALA A 32 -4.17 -12.57 15.10
CA ALA A 32 -5.63 -12.65 15.02
C ALA A 32 -6.27 -11.28 14.77
N SER A 33 -5.79 -10.23 15.44
CA SER A 33 -6.27 -8.85 15.25
C SER A 33 -6.02 -8.33 13.83
N PHE A 34 -4.87 -8.67 13.24
CA PHE A 34 -4.55 -8.34 11.84
C PHE A 34 -5.45 -9.10 10.85
N GLU A 35 -5.77 -10.37 11.11
CA GLU A 35 -6.70 -11.15 10.28
C GLU A 35 -8.13 -10.56 10.34
N ASP A 36 -8.61 -10.19 11.52
CA ASP A 36 -9.91 -9.53 11.69
C ASP A 36 -9.95 -8.17 10.98
N LEU A 37 -8.89 -7.37 11.12
CA LEU A 37 -8.75 -6.10 10.44
C LEU A 37 -8.82 -6.27 8.91
N ASP A 38 -8.11 -7.28 8.37
CA ASP A 38 -8.11 -7.58 6.94
C ASP A 38 -9.50 -8.01 6.44
N LEU A 39 -10.21 -8.86 7.19
CA LEU A 39 -11.59 -9.24 6.90
C LEU A 39 -12.51 -8.02 6.80
N VAL A 40 -12.45 -7.11 7.77
CA VAL A 40 -13.24 -5.87 7.75
C VAL A 40 -12.82 -4.97 6.59
N TYR A 41 -11.51 -4.80 6.38
CA TYR A 41 -10.95 -3.97 5.32
C TYR A 41 -11.39 -4.41 3.91
N ARG A 42 -11.26 -5.70 3.57
CA ARG A 42 -11.65 -6.19 2.24
C ARG A 42 -13.15 -6.19 2.03
N SER A 43 -13.92 -6.42 3.09
CA SER A 43 -15.39 -6.30 3.06
C SER A 43 -15.81 -4.85 2.81
N LEU A 44 -15.15 -3.90 3.47
CA LEU A 44 -15.34 -2.47 3.24
C LEU A 44 -14.99 -2.08 1.80
N CYS A 45 -13.91 -2.63 1.24
CA CYS A 45 -13.56 -2.42 -0.17
C CYS A 45 -14.66 -2.94 -1.13
N ALA A 46 -15.21 -4.12 -0.87
CA ALA A 46 -16.30 -4.71 -1.66
C ALA A 46 -17.58 -3.87 -1.61
N VAL A 47 -17.90 -3.34 -0.43
CA VAL A 47 -19.03 -2.44 -0.21
C VAL A 47 -18.82 -1.09 -0.90
N LEU A 48 -17.63 -0.48 -0.74
CA LEU A 48 -17.31 0.86 -1.25
C LEU A 48 -17.38 0.95 -2.77
N TYR A 49 -17.05 -0.13 -3.50
CA TYR A 49 -17.19 -0.21 -4.96
C TYR A 49 -18.63 0.06 -5.46
N ASN A 50 -19.64 -0.19 -4.62
CA ASN A 50 -21.05 0.00 -4.96
C ASN A 50 -21.63 1.35 -4.48
N TYR A 51 -20.94 2.08 -3.60
CA TYR A 51 -21.41 3.38 -3.09
C TYR A 51 -21.33 4.52 -4.14
N VAL A 52 -20.41 4.37 -5.09
CA VAL A 52 -20.38 5.12 -6.35
C VAL A 52 -20.67 4.09 -7.42
N PRO A 53 -21.81 4.15 -8.12
CA PRO A 53 -22.31 3.02 -8.91
C PRO A 53 -21.24 2.37 -9.78
N MET A 54 -20.72 1.21 -9.33
CA MET A 54 -19.69 0.40 -9.99
C MET A 54 -18.42 1.19 -10.36
N SER A 55 -17.81 1.88 -9.40
CA SER A 55 -16.57 2.63 -9.62
C SER A 55 -15.52 2.40 -8.53
N GLY A 56 -14.28 2.15 -8.95
CA GLY A 56 -13.14 1.94 -8.07
C GLY A 56 -12.25 0.79 -8.56
N HIS A 57 -11.19 0.51 -7.81
CA HIS A 57 -10.22 -0.53 -8.15
C HIS A 57 -10.06 -1.51 -6.97
N PRO A 58 -11.05 -2.38 -6.74
CA PRO A 58 -11.07 -3.25 -5.56
C PRO A 58 -9.92 -4.27 -5.59
N GLY A 59 -9.59 -4.86 -6.75
CA GLY A 59 -8.58 -5.92 -6.84
C GLY A 59 -7.21 -5.51 -6.31
N GLY A 60 -6.68 -4.39 -6.81
CA GLY A 60 -5.40 -3.84 -6.35
C GLY A 60 -5.45 -3.25 -4.94
N SER A 61 -6.62 -2.78 -4.50
CA SER A 61 -6.81 -2.30 -3.13
C SER A 61 -6.73 -3.45 -2.13
N ILE A 62 -7.36 -4.58 -2.43
CA ILE A 62 -7.39 -5.76 -1.56
C ILE A 62 -6.02 -6.44 -1.52
N SER A 63 -5.36 -6.64 -2.66
CA SER A 63 -4.04 -7.28 -2.72
C SER A 63 -2.95 -6.54 -1.93
N SER A 64 -3.10 -5.23 -1.76
CA SER A 64 -2.17 -4.41 -0.99
C SER A 64 -2.56 -4.19 0.47
N GLY A 65 -3.76 -4.60 0.89
CA GLY A 65 -4.32 -4.29 2.20
C GLY A 65 -3.45 -4.73 3.36
N ARG A 66 -3.05 -6.01 3.36
CA ARG A 66 -2.35 -6.64 4.49
C ARG A 66 -0.99 -6.00 4.77
N PHE A 67 -0.15 -5.80 3.75
CA PHE A 67 1.13 -5.15 3.98
C PHE A 67 0.98 -3.66 4.29
N MET A 68 -0.07 -2.98 3.80
CA MET A 68 -0.33 -1.60 4.21
C MET A 68 -0.88 -1.47 5.62
N ALA A 69 -1.60 -2.48 6.13
CA ALA A 69 -1.93 -2.58 7.55
C ALA A 69 -0.65 -2.70 8.39
N GLY A 70 0.31 -3.55 7.99
CA GLY A 70 1.61 -3.63 8.66
C GLY A 70 2.35 -2.28 8.69
N VAL A 71 2.32 -1.52 7.59
CA VAL A 71 2.89 -0.16 7.57
C VAL A 71 2.21 0.74 8.61
N LEU A 72 0.88 0.77 8.66
CA LEU A 72 0.15 1.73 9.51
C LEU A 72 0.07 1.35 10.99
N TYR A 73 0.17 0.07 11.33
CA TYR A 73 0.00 -0.42 12.70
C TYR A 73 1.29 -0.93 13.33
N ASP A 74 2.36 -1.12 12.55
CA ASP A 74 3.64 -1.64 13.04
C ASP A 74 4.85 -0.78 12.64
N SER A 75 4.99 -0.46 11.35
CA SER A 75 6.28 0.05 10.84
C SER A 75 6.44 1.57 10.80
N ALA A 76 5.38 2.32 10.50
CA ALA A 76 5.48 3.77 10.30
C ALA A 76 5.47 4.52 11.64
N ASP A 77 6.39 5.46 11.81
CA ASP A 77 6.40 6.40 12.93
C ASP A 77 5.53 7.62 12.61
N TYR A 78 4.31 7.64 13.14
CA TYR A 78 3.42 8.80 13.04
C TYR A 78 2.53 8.92 14.28
N ASP A 79 2.04 10.13 14.53
CA ASP A 79 1.12 10.40 15.63
C ASP A 79 -0.32 10.41 15.12
N LEU A 80 -1.21 9.71 15.82
CA LEU A 80 -2.60 9.71 15.45
C LEU A 80 -3.28 11.05 15.70
N GLY A 81 -2.87 11.77 16.75
CA GLY A 81 -3.41 13.05 17.18
C GLY A 81 -2.86 14.24 16.38
N ASP A 82 -1.73 14.05 15.70
CA ASP A 82 -1.12 15.05 14.82
C ASP A 82 -0.81 14.52 13.41
N PRO A 83 -1.83 14.41 12.53
CA PRO A 83 -1.65 14.03 11.12
C PRO A 83 -0.65 14.87 10.33
N ASN A 84 -0.37 16.10 10.79
CA ASN A 84 0.47 17.04 10.09
C ASN A 84 1.87 17.16 10.69
N ARG A 85 2.19 16.37 11.72
CA ARG A 85 3.52 16.30 12.33
C ARG A 85 4.57 16.24 11.23
N GLN A 86 5.50 17.20 11.22
CA GLN A 86 6.36 17.41 10.04
C GLN A 86 7.49 16.39 9.92
N ASP A 87 7.80 15.69 11.02
CA ASP A 87 8.82 14.65 11.14
C ASP A 87 8.21 13.24 11.22
N ALA A 88 6.90 13.09 10.97
CA ALA A 88 6.28 11.78 10.84
C ALA A 88 6.64 11.12 9.50
N ASP A 89 6.71 9.80 9.53
CA ASP A 89 6.82 8.97 8.34
C ASP A 89 5.66 9.25 7.37
N ILE A 90 5.99 9.21 6.09
CA ILE A 90 5.07 9.56 5.00
C ILE A 90 4.64 8.27 4.30
N VAL A 91 3.33 8.02 4.26
CA VAL A 91 2.75 6.92 3.47
C VAL A 91 2.23 7.47 2.15
N SER A 92 2.86 7.05 1.05
CA SER A 92 2.53 7.47 -0.31
C SER A 92 1.99 6.30 -1.12
N TYR A 93 0.74 6.41 -1.57
CA TYR A 93 0.18 5.47 -2.55
C TYR A 93 0.55 5.94 -3.94
N ALA A 94 1.72 5.54 -4.43
CA ALA A 94 2.16 5.81 -5.79
C ALA A 94 1.21 5.16 -6.83
N ALA A 95 0.73 3.95 -6.51
CA ALA A 95 -0.38 3.29 -7.19
C ALA A 95 -1.72 3.99 -6.91
N GLY A 96 -1.89 5.23 -7.40
CA GLY A 96 -3.02 6.07 -7.02
C GLY A 96 -4.41 5.50 -7.35
N HIS A 97 -4.52 4.58 -8.32
CA HIS A 97 -5.80 3.93 -8.62
C HIS A 97 -6.35 3.13 -7.43
N LYS A 98 -5.49 2.70 -6.50
CA LYS A 98 -5.83 2.01 -5.24
C LYS A 98 -6.34 2.94 -4.14
N ALA A 99 -6.78 4.16 -4.49
CA ALA A 99 -7.37 5.12 -3.57
C ALA A 99 -8.55 4.55 -2.75
N LEU A 100 -9.32 3.63 -3.34
CA LEU A 100 -10.41 2.93 -2.64
C LEU A 100 -9.90 2.24 -1.37
N GLY A 101 -8.83 1.44 -1.49
CA GLY A 101 -8.18 0.79 -0.36
C GLY A 101 -7.49 1.76 0.59
N LEU A 102 -6.80 2.78 0.04
CA LEU A 102 -6.20 3.84 0.86
C LEU A 102 -7.21 4.45 1.83
N TYR A 103 -8.33 4.94 1.32
CA TYR A 103 -9.33 5.60 2.17
C TYR A 103 -9.99 4.60 3.12
N ALA A 104 -10.30 3.38 2.66
CA ALA A 104 -10.86 2.34 3.51
C ALA A 104 -9.95 2.03 4.72
N MET A 105 -8.65 1.86 4.49
CA MET A 105 -7.68 1.56 5.55
C MET A 105 -7.52 2.72 6.54
N TRP A 106 -7.35 3.95 6.04
CA TRP A 106 -7.24 5.14 6.91
C TRP A 106 -8.51 5.38 7.73
N ALA A 107 -9.68 5.19 7.13
CA ALA A 107 -10.96 5.32 7.82
C ALA A 107 -11.17 4.22 8.87
N LEU A 108 -10.77 2.98 8.57
CA LEU A 108 -10.82 1.87 9.52
C LEU A 108 -9.86 2.12 10.70
N ARG A 109 -8.68 2.67 10.44
CA ARG A 109 -7.73 3.05 11.48
C ARG A 109 -8.25 4.15 12.41
N ASP A 110 -8.96 5.14 11.87
CA ASP A 110 -9.65 6.13 12.72
C ASP A 110 -10.75 5.47 13.57
N GLU A 111 -11.51 4.54 12.99
CA GLU A 111 -12.59 3.84 13.71
C GLU A 111 -12.05 2.94 14.83
N VAL A 112 -10.98 2.17 14.58
CA VAL A 112 -10.32 1.33 15.59
C VAL A 112 -9.88 2.20 16.77
N ALA A 113 -9.22 3.33 16.50
CA ALA A 113 -8.82 4.27 17.56
C ALA A 113 -10.05 4.88 18.25
N ARG A 114 -11.11 5.24 17.52
CA ARG A 114 -12.33 5.82 18.09
C ARG A 114 -13.02 4.88 19.08
N VAL A 115 -13.01 3.58 18.80
CA VAL A 115 -13.63 2.55 19.65
C VAL A 115 -12.72 2.15 20.81
N GLY A 116 -11.42 1.92 20.54
CA GLY A 116 -10.50 1.38 21.54
C GLY A 116 -9.84 2.43 22.43
N GLN A 117 -9.46 3.58 21.86
CA GLN A 117 -8.69 4.62 22.56
C GLN A 117 -8.90 6.01 21.91
N PRO A 118 -10.09 6.63 22.07
CA PRO A 118 -10.47 7.84 21.34
C PRO A 118 -9.57 9.04 21.61
N ASP A 119 -8.89 9.08 22.76
CA ASP A 119 -7.95 10.15 23.15
C ASP A 119 -6.71 10.22 22.24
N LEU A 120 -6.44 9.19 21.43
CA LEU A 120 -5.40 9.22 20.40
C LEU A 120 -5.78 10.08 19.20
N LEU A 121 -7.06 10.39 19.01
CA LEU A 121 -7.53 11.07 17.81
C LEU A 121 -7.48 12.60 17.97
N PRO A 122 -7.28 13.35 16.86
CA PRO A 122 -7.37 14.80 16.91
C PRO A 122 -8.79 15.25 17.27
N ASP A 123 -8.89 16.25 18.14
CA ASP A 123 -10.17 16.90 18.46
C ASP A 123 -10.84 17.53 17.22
N ASP A 124 -10.03 18.04 16.29
CA ASP A 124 -10.50 18.62 15.05
C ASP A 124 -10.84 17.50 14.03
N GLU A 125 -12.13 17.19 13.90
CA GLU A 125 -12.69 16.25 12.91
C GLU A 125 -12.20 16.49 11.48
N ARG A 126 -11.79 17.72 11.13
CA ARG A 126 -11.26 18.02 9.79
C ARG A 126 -9.94 17.31 9.53
N ARG A 127 -9.18 16.99 10.58
CA ARG A 127 -7.89 16.30 10.54
C ARG A 127 -8.01 14.77 10.56
N ARG A 128 -9.20 14.23 10.82
CA ARG A 128 -9.49 12.80 10.82
C ARG A 128 -9.95 12.33 9.46
N LEU A 129 -9.83 11.04 9.15
CA LEU A 129 -10.55 10.40 8.06
C LEU A 129 -11.45 9.33 8.67
N ARG A 130 -12.77 9.54 8.66
CA ARG A 130 -13.72 8.67 9.36
C ARG A 130 -14.41 7.71 8.38
N LEU A 131 -15.09 6.68 8.90
CA LEU A 131 -15.92 5.80 8.07
C LEU A 131 -17.00 6.56 7.30
N GLU A 132 -17.58 7.61 7.89
CA GLU A 132 -18.58 8.44 7.23
C GLU A 132 -18.02 9.20 6.02
N ASP A 133 -16.72 9.52 6.03
CA ASP A 133 -16.08 10.25 4.94
C ASP A 133 -15.98 9.39 3.67
N LEU A 134 -16.05 8.05 3.79
CA LEU A 134 -16.09 7.13 2.65
C LEU A 134 -17.33 7.34 1.77
N LEU A 135 -18.40 7.94 2.30
CA LEU A 135 -19.58 8.34 1.51
C LEU A 135 -19.25 9.38 0.43
N GLY A 136 -18.12 10.05 0.53
CA GLY A 136 -17.63 11.04 -0.42
C GLY A 136 -16.63 10.52 -1.45
N PHE A 137 -16.26 9.25 -1.42
CA PHE A 137 -15.41 8.65 -2.44
C PHE A 137 -15.98 8.88 -3.83
N ARG A 138 -15.17 9.42 -4.76
CA ARG A 138 -15.51 9.74 -6.16
C ARG A 138 -16.83 10.52 -6.34
N ARG A 139 -17.30 11.21 -5.30
CA ARG A 139 -18.49 12.05 -5.39
C ARG A 139 -18.12 13.51 -5.59
N ASN A 140 -18.80 14.13 -6.54
CA ASN A 140 -18.69 15.57 -6.75
C ASN A 140 -19.36 16.29 -5.56
N PRO A 141 -18.69 17.26 -4.90
CA PRO A 141 -19.28 18.10 -3.85
C PRO A 141 -20.61 18.77 -4.27
N LEU A 142 -20.82 19.00 -5.56
CA LEU A 142 -22.03 19.60 -6.12
C LEU A 142 -23.26 18.69 -6.03
N THR A 143 -23.08 17.36 -5.97
CA THR A 143 -24.17 16.37 -5.90
C THR A 143 -24.21 15.67 -4.54
N ALA A 144 -24.14 16.43 -3.46
CA ALA A 144 -24.19 15.90 -2.10
C ALA A 144 -25.55 15.22 -1.78
N THR A 145 -25.49 14.01 -1.23
CA THR A 145 -26.67 13.28 -0.72
C THR A 145 -27.08 13.79 0.67
N PRO A 146 -28.29 13.48 1.18
CA PRO A 146 -28.70 13.87 2.53
C PRO A 146 -27.73 13.40 3.61
N LEU A 147 -27.32 12.12 3.57
CA LEU A 147 -26.35 11.56 4.53
C LEU A 147 -24.97 12.22 4.44
N PHE A 148 -24.49 12.54 3.22
CA PHE A 148 -23.22 13.24 3.04
C PHE A 148 -23.23 14.59 3.79
N ARG A 149 -24.32 15.37 3.66
CA ARG A 149 -24.46 16.65 4.37
C ARG A 149 -24.62 16.47 5.88
N GLN A 150 -25.48 15.53 6.29
CA GLN A 150 -25.80 15.28 7.70
C GLN A 150 -24.56 14.83 8.48
N LEU A 151 -23.75 13.94 7.90
CA LEU A 151 -22.54 13.41 8.53
C LEU A 151 -21.30 14.28 8.29
N ARG A 152 -21.46 15.40 7.58
CA ARG A 152 -20.37 16.31 7.18
C ARG A 152 -19.21 15.56 6.52
N ALA A 153 -19.55 14.61 5.66
CA ALA A 153 -18.58 13.76 4.99
C ALA A 153 -17.65 14.59 4.09
N LYS A 154 -16.39 14.19 3.99
CA LYS A 154 -15.41 14.81 3.08
C LYS A 154 -15.60 14.33 1.65
N ALA A 155 -15.32 15.19 0.68
CA ALA A 155 -15.18 14.75 -0.71
C ALA A 155 -13.81 14.08 -0.89
N LEU A 156 -13.80 12.85 -1.41
CA LEU A 156 -12.58 12.07 -1.60
C LEU A 156 -12.41 11.76 -3.09
N ASP A 157 -11.28 12.18 -3.65
CA ASP A 157 -11.00 12.03 -5.08
C ASP A 157 -10.77 10.57 -5.49
N GLY A 158 -11.01 10.24 -6.76
CA GLY A 158 -10.78 8.89 -7.28
C GLY A 158 -9.32 8.44 -7.31
N HIS A 159 -8.40 9.36 -7.05
CA HIS A 159 -6.97 9.17 -6.83
C HIS A 159 -6.55 10.03 -5.62
N PRO A 160 -5.45 9.70 -4.92
CA PRO A 160 -4.98 10.44 -3.75
C PRO A 160 -4.72 11.91 -4.07
N THR A 161 -5.12 12.81 -3.17
CA THR A 161 -4.82 14.24 -3.24
C THR A 161 -4.49 14.81 -1.85
N PRO A 162 -3.62 15.84 -1.75
CA PRO A 162 -3.25 16.47 -0.48
C PRO A 162 -4.38 17.22 0.24
N ALA A 163 -5.58 17.29 -0.36
CA ALA A 163 -6.76 17.81 0.30
C ALA A 163 -7.30 16.85 1.39
N THR A 164 -6.89 15.58 1.34
CA THR A 164 -7.26 14.55 2.33
C THR A 164 -6.19 14.47 3.42
N PRO A 165 -6.57 14.41 4.72
CA PRO A 165 -5.60 14.22 5.81
C PRO A 165 -4.68 13.02 5.58
N PHE A 166 -3.44 13.11 6.08
CA PHE A 166 -2.37 12.11 5.94
C PHE A 166 -1.83 11.88 4.52
N ILE A 167 -2.49 12.40 3.47
CA ILE A 167 -2.01 12.28 2.08
C ILE A 167 -1.17 13.51 1.75
N ARG A 168 0.11 13.30 1.41
CA ARG A 168 1.05 14.38 1.08
C ARG A 168 1.17 14.66 -0.42
N LEU A 169 0.82 13.69 -1.27
CA LEU A 169 1.04 13.75 -2.72
C LEU A 169 -0.25 13.49 -3.51
N SER A 170 -0.37 14.20 -4.64
CA SER A 170 -1.31 13.81 -5.68
C SER A 170 -0.69 12.71 -6.54
N THR A 171 -1.36 11.57 -6.65
CA THR A 171 -0.92 10.45 -7.50
C THR A 171 -2.03 9.99 -8.44
N GLY A 172 -1.77 8.96 -9.26
CA GLY A 172 -2.76 8.39 -10.19
C GLY A 172 -2.17 8.13 -11.57
N ALA A 173 -1.42 9.09 -12.12
CA ALA A 173 -0.64 8.85 -13.32
C ALA A 173 0.54 7.91 -13.00
N SER A 174 0.55 6.73 -13.62
CA SER A 174 1.58 5.71 -13.39
C SER A 174 2.99 6.27 -13.56
N GLY A 175 3.90 5.89 -12.65
CA GLY A 175 5.27 6.37 -12.61
C GLY A 175 5.47 7.79 -12.06
N VAL A 176 4.43 8.62 -11.89
CA VAL A 176 4.55 9.93 -11.21
C VAL A 176 4.73 9.74 -9.71
N GLY A 177 3.97 8.82 -9.12
CA GLY A 177 3.92 8.62 -7.67
C GLY A 177 5.28 8.25 -7.07
N VAL A 178 5.97 7.26 -7.65
CA VAL A 178 7.30 6.82 -7.20
C VAL A 178 8.31 7.96 -7.26
N ALA A 179 8.43 8.63 -8.41
CA ALA A 179 9.37 9.74 -8.59
C ALA A 179 9.09 10.90 -7.62
N SER A 180 7.82 11.27 -7.44
CA SER A 180 7.42 12.34 -6.52
C SER A 180 7.71 11.98 -5.06
N SER A 181 7.53 10.72 -4.68
CA SER A 181 7.78 10.23 -3.32
C SER A 181 9.28 10.18 -3.01
N ILE A 182 10.11 9.77 -3.98
CA ILE A 182 11.57 9.87 -3.86
C ILE A 182 12.01 11.34 -3.74
N GLY A 183 11.36 12.26 -4.46
CA GLY A 183 11.56 13.70 -4.28
C GLY A 183 11.25 14.19 -2.85
N LEU A 184 10.17 13.70 -2.24
CA LEU A 184 9.88 13.97 -0.83
C LEU A 184 10.95 13.42 0.10
N ALA A 185 11.47 12.22 -0.17
CA ALA A 185 12.53 11.63 0.65
C ALA A 185 13.83 12.43 0.58
N PHE A 186 14.18 12.98 -0.59
CA PHE A 186 15.27 13.95 -0.72
C PHE A 186 15.04 15.20 0.13
N ALA A 187 13.85 15.79 0.03
CA ALA A 187 13.51 16.98 0.81
C ALA A 187 13.54 16.71 2.32
N ALA A 188 13.09 15.53 2.76
CA ALA A 188 13.17 15.10 4.14
C ALA A 188 14.63 14.94 4.60
N ARG A 189 15.49 14.32 3.79
CA ARG A 189 16.92 14.19 4.08
C ARG A 189 17.63 15.54 4.17
N ASP A 190 17.33 16.47 3.28
CA ASP A 190 17.86 17.84 3.33
C ASP A 190 17.42 18.59 4.60
N ARG A 191 16.13 18.46 4.95
CA ARG A 191 15.50 19.15 6.09
C ARG A 191 15.95 18.62 7.45
N TYR A 192 16.10 17.30 7.59
CA TYR A 192 16.24 16.62 8.88
C TYR A 192 17.53 15.80 9.03
N GLY A 193 18.34 15.69 7.97
CA GLY A 193 19.60 14.93 7.99
C GLY A 193 19.39 13.46 8.34
N ALA A 194 20.15 12.96 9.32
CA ALA A 194 20.06 11.58 9.78
C ALA A 194 18.67 11.22 10.36
N ASN A 195 17.97 12.21 10.93
CA ASN A 195 16.65 12.04 11.56
C ASN A 195 15.50 12.22 10.55
N ALA A 196 15.75 12.08 9.25
CA ALA A 196 14.71 12.24 8.26
C ALA A 196 13.62 11.17 8.41
N PRO A 197 12.33 11.54 8.34
CA PRO A 197 11.26 10.57 8.29
C PRO A 197 11.41 9.68 7.07
N ARG A 198 10.93 8.46 7.21
CA ARG A 198 10.85 7.50 6.12
C ARG A 198 9.70 7.85 5.19
N VAL A 199 9.90 7.55 3.92
CA VAL A 199 8.85 7.61 2.91
C VAL A 199 8.52 6.18 2.49
N HIS A 200 7.37 5.71 2.97
CA HIS A 200 6.77 4.43 2.62
C HIS A 200 5.99 4.58 1.31
N ILE A 201 6.48 3.96 0.24
CA ILE A 201 5.91 4.08 -1.11
C ILE A 201 5.20 2.79 -1.47
N MET A 202 3.88 2.81 -1.66
CA MET A 202 3.15 1.64 -2.19
C MET A 202 2.94 1.76 -3.69
N GLU A 203 3.39 0.76 -4.44
CA GLU A 203 3.23 0.65 -5.89
C GLU A 203 2.94 -0.80 -6.31
N GLY A 204 2.48 -1.01 -7.54
CA GLY A 204 2.44 -2.35 -8.17
C GLY A 204 3.44 -2.45 -9.33
N GLU A 205 3.79 -3.65 -9.77
CA GLU A 205 4.84 -3.83 -10.79
C GLU A 205 4.51 -3.12 -12.12
N GLY A 206 3.22 -3.06 -12.50
CA GLY A 206 2.77 -2.29 -13.66
C GLY A 206 3.07 -0.79 -13.55
N GLY A 207 3.04 -0.23 -12.34
CA GLY A 207 3.39 1.16 -12.05
C GLY A 207 4.89 1.46 -12.16
N LEU A 208 5.74 0.43 -12.20
CA LEU A 208 7.20 0.56 -12.37
C LEU A 208 7.64 0.54 -13.84
N THR A 209 6.76 0.18 -14.77
CA THR A 209 7.06 0.12 -16.21
C THR A 209 7.38 1.46 -16.89
N PRO A 210 6.88 2.63 -16.44
CA PRO A 210 7.22 3.91 -17.06
C PRO A 210 8.70 4.27 -16.87
N GLY A 211 9.38 4.73 -17.92
CA GLY A 211 10.82 5.06 -17.92
C GLY A 211 11.28 5.99 -16.78
N ARG A 212 10.43 6.95 -16.38
CA ARG A 212 10.70 7.85 -15.24
C ARG A 212 10.92 7.15 -13.91
N VAL A 213 10.39 5.93 -13.74
CA VAL A 213 10.62 5.13 -12.54
C VAL A 213 12.07 4.68 -12.49
N PHE A 214 12.62 4.19 -13.60
CA PHE A 214 14.02 3.76 -13.69
C PHE A 214 14.97 4.92 -13.38
N GLU A 215 14.68 6.13 -13.88
CA GLU A 215 15.41 7.34 -13.55
C GLU A 215 15.38 7.62 -12.05
N ALA A 216 14.20 7.53 -11.42
CA ALA A 216 14.03 7.77 -10.00
C ALA A 216 14.71 6.69 -9.13
N LEU A 217 14.61 5.41 -9.51
CA LEU A 217 15.30 4.31 -8.83
C LEU A 217 16.82 4.47 -8.89
N ALA A 218 17.36 4.84 -10.06
CA ALA A 218 18.78 5.13 -10.24
C ALA A 218 19.22 6.33 -9.38
N ALA A 219 18.42 7.38 -9.31
CA ALA A 219 18.71 8.56 -8.49
C ALA A 219 18.74 8.23 -6.99
N ALA A 220 17.73 7.51 -6.47
CA ALA A 220 17.65 7.13 -5.06
C ALA A 220 18.79 6.18 -4.65
N GLY A 221 19.12 5.19 -5.49
CA GLY A 221 20.25 4.29 -5.25
C GLY A 221 21.59 5.03 -5.26
N THR A 222 21.79 5.94 -6.22
CA THR A 222 23.00 6.78 -6.32
C THR A 222 23.16 7.68 -5.09
N ALA A 223 22.05 8.26 -4.61
CA ALA A 223 22.03 9.16 -3.47
C ALA A 223 22.07 8.48 -2.11
N SER A 224 22.06 7.14 -2.05
CA SER A 224 22.01 6.40 -0.78
C SER A 224 20.83 6.84 0.09
N LEU A 225 19.65 6.85 -0.53
CA LEU A 225 18.42 7.35 0.08
C LEU A 225 17.72 6.29 0.95
N ASP A 226 18.40 5.87 2.01
CA ASP A 226 17.97 4.89 3.02
C ASP A 226 16.67 5.23 3.79
N ASN A 227 16.18 6.46 3.73
CA ASN A 227 14.84 6.80 4.23
C ASN A 227 13.71 6.45 3.25
N VAL A 228 13.99 5.77 2.13
CA VAL A 228 12.95 5.25 1.23
C VAL A 228 12.72 3.76 1.48
N VAL A 229 11.45 3.42 1.71
CA VAL A 229 10.97 2.03 1.76
C VAL A 229 9.85 1.87 0.74
N LEU A 230 10.09 1.13 -0.34
CA LEU A 230 9.09 0.84 -1.36
C LEU A 230 8.46 -0.53 -1.09
N HIS A 231 7.14 -0.54 -0.92
CA HIS A 231 6.30 -1.71 -0.76
C HIS A 231 5.67 -2.07 -2.11
N LEU A 232 6.16 -3.14 -2.74
CA LEU A 232 5.73 -3.55 -4.07
C LEU A 232 4.70 -4.68 -3.99
N ASP A 233 3.49 -4.41 -4.45
CA ASP A 233 2.45 -5.41 -4.71
C ASP A 233 2.74 -6.13 -6.02
N TRP A 234 3.43 -7.27 -5.97
CA TRP A 234 3.77 -8.06 -7.15
C TRP A 234 2.75 -9.18 -7.39
N ASN A 235 1.73 -8.88 -8.19
CA ASN A 235 0.63 -9.81 -8.51
C ASN A 235 0.57 -10.22 -10.00
N GLN A 236 1.51 -9.74 -10.82
CA GLN A 236 1.60 -9.95 -12.27
C GLN A 236 0.45 -9.34 -13.10
N ALA A 237 -0.54 -8.68 -12.48
CA ALA A 237 -1.76 -8.25 -13.17
C ALA A 237 -1.83 -6.73 -13.39
N SER A 238 -1.96 -6.32 -14.65
CA SER A 238 -2.22 -4.94 -15.10
C SER A 238 -3.69 -4.74 -15.50
N ILE A 239 -3.94 -3.84 -16.45
CA ILE A 239 -5.25 -3.67 -17.13
C ILE A 239 -5.39 -4.76 -18.22
N ASP A 240 -4.33 -5.00 -18.99
CA ASP A 240 -4.40 -5.81 -20.21
C ASP A 240 -3.69 -7.17 -20.09
N SER A 241 -2.98 -7.44 -18.99
CA SER A 241 -2.14 -8.64 -18.82
C SER A 241 -2.20 -9.21 -17.39
N ASP A 242 -2.01 -10.52 -17.27
CA ASP A 242 -1.76 -11.28 -16.03
C ASP A 242 -0.31 -11.79 -15.97
N HIS A 243 0.57 -11.22 -16.79
CA HIS A 243 1.97 -11.61 -16.93
C HIS A 243 2.88 -10.41 -17.22
N VAL A 244 2.76 -9.34 -16.41
CA VAL A 244 3.44 -8.06 -16.64
C VAL A 244 4.97 -8.20 -16.75
N CYS A 245 5.58 -8.87 -15.77
CA CYS A 245 7.02 -9.08 -15.68
C CYS A 245 7.40 -10.51 -16.07
N ARG A 246 8.70 -10.74 -16.30
CA ARG A 246 9.25 -12.07 -16.56
C ARG A 246 9.01 -13.00 -15.36
N GLU A 247 8.68 -14.26 -15.65
CA GLU A 247 8.57 -15.31 -14.63
C GLU A 247 9.43 -16.52 -15.01
N GLY A 248 10.52 -16.74 -14.28
CA GLY A 248 11.50 -17.75 -14.64
C GLY A 248 12.05 -17.52 -16.06
N THR A 249 11.85 -18.49 -16.95
CA THR A 249 12.28 -18.38 -18.36
C THR A 249 11.20 -17.80 -19.28
N THR A 250 10.00 -17.53 -18.78
CA THR A 250 8.88 -17.02 -19.58
C THR A 250 8.96 -15.49 -19.68
N PRO A 251 9.07 -14.91 -20.89
CA PRO A 251 9.07 -13.47 -21.09
C PRO A 251 7.81 -12.80 -20.55
N GLY A 252 7.97 -11.64 -19.91
CA GLY A 252 6.84 -10.80 -19.52
C GLY A 252 6.21 -10.09 -20.71
N ASP A 253 4.93 -9.76 -20.61
CA ASP A 253 4.19 -9.06 -21.68
C ASP A 253 4.64 -7.61 -21.82
N TYR A 254 5.07 -6.96 -20.71
CA TYR A 254 5.41 -5.54 -20.69
C TYR A 254 6.92 -5.33 -20.54
N VAL A 255 7.57 -6.10 -19.66
CA VAL A 255 8.98 -5.93 -19.29
C VAL A 255 9.66 -7.28 -19.06
N GLN A 256 10.98 -7.31 -19.21
CA GLN A 256 11.79 -8.55 -19.14
C GLN A 256 12.56 -8.74 -17.84
N TRP A 257 12.49 -7.76 -16.93
CA TRP A 257 12.98 -7.90 -15.56
C TRP A 257 11.90 -8.53 -14.67
N ASP A 258 12.32 -9.16 -13.59
CA ASP A 258 11.49 -9.34 -12.40
C ASP A 258 11.80 -8.25 -11.37
N PRO A 259 10.89 -7.96 -10.41
CA PRO A 259 11.12 -6.84 -9.50
C PRO A 259 12.39 -6.95 -8.65
N GLN A 260 12.80 -8.17 -8.26
CA GLN A 260 14.02 -8.35 -7.45
C GLN A 260 15.24 -7.91 -8.25
N GLU A 261 15.33 -8.33 -9.51
CA GLU A 261 16.38 -7.92 -10.44
C GLU A 261 16.37 -6.41 -10.69
N LEU A 262 15.20 -5.81 -10.90
CA LEU A 262 15.07 -4.38 -11.16
C LEU A 262 15.68 -3.57 -10.00
N PHE A 263 15.25 -3.83 -8.77
CA PHE A 263 15.74 -3.08 -7.61
C PHE A 263 17.21 -3.34 -7.33
N TYR A 264 17.65 -4.60 -7.40
CA TYR A 264 19.06 -4.93 -7.17
C TYR A 264 20.00 -4.33 -8.22
N LEU A 265 19.55 -4.25 -9.49
CA LEU A 265 20.30 -3.57 -10.56
C LEU A 265 20.52 -2.08 -10.24
N HIS A 266 19.54 -1.43 -9.61
CA HIS A 266 19.60 -0.03 -9.18
C HIS A 266 20.27 0.17 -7.81
N ASP A 267 20.89 -0.88 -7.24
CA ASP A 267 21.59 -0.85 -5.95
C ASP A 267 20.63 -0.55 -4.77
N TRP A 268 19.39 -1.03 -4.82
CA TRP A 268 18.45 -1.01 -3.70
C TRP A 268 18.54 -2.31 -2.91
N ASN A 269 18.39 -2.24 -1.58
CA ASN A 269 18.16 -3.44 -0.79
C ASN A 269 16.86 -4.11 -1.26
N VAL A 270 16.86 -5.43 -1.32
CA VAL A 270 15.70 -6.23 -1.74
C VAL A 270 15.31 -7.17 -0.62
N ILE A 271 14.06 -7.08 -0.19
CA ILE A 271 13.46 -8.06 0.72
C ILE A 271 12.31 -8.74 0.00
N PHE A 272 12.44 -10.03 -0.27
CA PHE A 272 11.41 -10.82 -0.95
C PHE A 272 10.52 -11.54 0.05
N VAL A 273 9.20 -11.38 -0.13
CA VAL A 273 8.14 -12.01 0.64
C VAL A 273 7.36 -12.95 -0.29
N PRO A 274 7.65 -14.27 -0.27
CA PRO A 274 7.05 -15.22 -1.21
C PRO A 274 5.57 -15.46 -0.96
N ASP A 275 5.06 -15.26 0.26
CA ASP A 275 3.63 -15.20 0.55
C ASP A 275 3.25 -13.80 1.08
N GLY A 276 2.84 -12.92 0.16
CA GLY A 276 2.36 -11.58 0.47
C GLY A 276 0.97 -11.55 1.12
N HIS A 277 0.40 -12.70 1.49
CA HIS A 277 -0.80 -12.80 2.31
C HIS A 277 -0.50 -13.28 3.74
N ASP A 278 0.72 -13.72 4.03
CA ASP A 278 1.13 -14.13 5.38
C ASP A 278 1.58 -12.92 6.20
N PHE A 279 0.79 -12.53 7.22
CA PHE A 279 1.12 -11.40 8.09
C PHE A 279 2.46 -11.58 8.83
N GLN A 280 2.84 -12.80 9.17
CA GLN A 280 4.13 -13.04 9.82
C GLN A 280 5.26 -12.68 8.86
N GLN A 281 5.22 -13.17 7.63
CA GLN A 281 6.26 -12.85 6.64
C GLN A 281 6.27 -11.35 6.30
N ILE A 282 5.10 -10.73 6.16
CA ILE A 282 4.97 -9.30 5.91
C ILE A 282 5.64 -8.47 7.01
N ILE A 283 5.29 -8.71 8.27
CA ILE A 283 5.79 -7.91 9.40
C ILE A 283 7.29 -8.15 9.61
N VAL A 284 7.75 -9.40 9.52
CA VAL A 284 9.19 -9.72 9.61
C VAL A 284 9.97 -8.98 8.52
N ALA A 285 9.46 -8.95 7.29
CA ALA A 285 10.11 -8.24 6.18
C ALA A 285 10.16 -6.72 6.42
N GLN A 286 9.07 -6.13 6.91
CA GLN A 286 8.99 -4.71 7.19
C GLN A 286 9.92 -4.31 8.35
N ARG A 287 9.86 -5.01 9.49
CA ARG A 287 10.80 -4.81 10.61
C ARG A 287 12.25 -4.99 10.16
N ARG A 288 12.54 -5.99 9.32
CA ARG A 288 13.88 -6.18 8.75
C ARG A 288 14.32 -4.97 7.95
N ALA A 289 13.47 -4.41 7.08
CA ALA A 289 13.79 -3.22 6.29
C ALA A 289 14.20 -2.03 7.16
N LEU A 290 13.55 -1.84 8.33
CA LEU A 290 13.85 -0.74 9.24
C LEU A 290 15.22 -0.87 9.94
N THR A 291 15.80 -2.07 9.95
CA THR A 291 17.09 -2.38 10.61
C THR A 291 18.27 -2.50 9.65
N LEU A 292 18.05 -2.42 8.33
CA LEU A 292 19.13 -2.48 7.36
C LEU A 292 19.99 -1.23 7.41
N ASP A 293 21.30 -1.42 7.58
CA ASP A 293 22.29 -0.33 7.68
C ASP A 293 23.28 -0.39 6.53
N THR A 294 22.76 -0.44 5.29
CA THR A 294 23.58 -0.38 4.07
C THR A 294 23.69 1.04 3.50
N GLY A 295 22.94 1.99 4.05
CA GLY A 295 22.73 3.32 3.48
C GLY A 295 21.94 3.32 2.16
N GLN A 296 21.42 2.19 1.70
CA GLN A 296 20.66 2.12 0.45
C GLN A 296 19.14 2.16 0.69
N PRO A 297 18.36 2.70 -0.27
CA PRO A 297 16.90 2.57 -0.25
C PRO A 297 16.49 1.09 -0.29
N THR A 298 15.33 0.77 0.26
CA THR A 298 14.87 -0.63 0.40
C THR A 298 13.57 -0.85 -0.37
N ALA A 299 13.51 -1.95 -1.12
CA ALA A 299 12.30 -2.46 -1.74
C ALA A 299 11.89 -3.77 -1.07
N ILE A 300 10.66 -3.81 -0.56
CA ILE A 300 10.02 -5.02 -0.06
C ILE A 300 9.03 -5.50 -1.12
N ILE A 301 9.24 -6.69 -1.63
CA ILE A 301 8.50 -7.25 -2.75
C ILE A 301 7.58 -8.34 -2.24
N TYR A 302 6.29 -8.09 -2.27
CA TYR A 302 5.25 -9.00 -1.81
C TYR A 302 4.67 -9.75 -2.99
N ARG A 303 4.81 -11.08 -3.01
CA ARG A 303 4.11 -11.90 -4.00
C ARG A 303 2.66 -12.08 -3.58
N THR A 304 1.74 -11.49 -4.33
CA THR A 304 0.31 -11.37 -3.96
C THR A 304 -0.58 -11.86 -5.08
N ASN A 305 -1.88 -11.96 -4.80
CA ASN A 305 -2.92 -12.18 -5.81
C ASN A 305 -3.86 -10.96 -5.88
N LYS A 306 -4.01 -10.40 -7.09
CA LYS A 306 -4.90 -9.26 -7.33
C LYS A 306 -6.35 -9.71 -7.17
N GLY A 307 -7.10 -9.08 -6.26
CA GLY A 307 -8.47 -9.52 -5.95
C GLY A 307 -8.54 -10.76 -5.05
N TRP A 308 -7.49 -11.03 -4.28
CA TRP A 308 -7.47 -12.09 -3.27
C TRP A 308 -8.73 -12.08 -2.38
N ARG A 309 -9.41 -13.22 -2.25
CA ARG A 309 -10.69 -13.38 -1.53
C ARG A 309 -11.83 -12.45 -1.97
N TYR A 310 -11.72 -11.79 -3.12
CA TYR A 310 -12.77 -10.94 -3.67
C TYR A 310 -13.69 -11.70 -4.64
N GLY A 311 -13.26 -12.85 -5.15
CA GLY A 311 -14.01 -13.67 -6.11
C GLY A 311 -13.89 -13.20 -7.58
N ILE A 312 -13.15 -12.12 -7.84
CA ILE A 312 -12.65 -11.74 -9.16
C ILE A 312 -11.16 -11.50 -8.99
N GLU A 313 -10.33 -12.15 -9.82
CA GLU A 313 -8.88 -12.10 -9.68
C GLU A 313 -8.18 -11.64 -10.97
N GLY A 314 -6.88 -11.35 -10.85
CA GLY A 314 -6.05 -10.92 -11.97
C GLY A 314 -6.50 -9.59 -12.58
N ARG A 315 -6.24 -9.39 -13.88
CA ARG A 315 -6.57 -8.17 -14.63
C ARG A 315 -8.06 -7.85 -14.62
N LEU A 316 -8.91 -8.87 -14.54
CA LEU A 316 -10.37 -8.70 -14.46
C LEU A 316 -10.80 -7.95 -13.18
N SER A 317 -10.02 -8.06 -12.11
CA SER A 317 -10.28 -7.38 -10.84
C SER A 317 -9.75 -5.94 -10.78
N HIS A 318 -9.05 -5.46 -11.82
CA HIS A 318 -8.34 -4.19 -11.76
C HIS A 318 -9.26 -3.00 -11.51
N GLY A 319 -10.31 -2.85 -12.31
CA GLY A 319 -11.29 -1.76 -12.22
C GLY A 319 -12.75 -2.22 -12.26
N ALA A 320 -12.98 -3.53 -12.13
CA ALA A 320 -14.30 -4.12 -12.09
C ALA A 320 -14.57 -4.79 -10.74
N GLY A 321 -15.84 -4.98 -10.42
CA GLY A 321 -16.29 -5.52 -9.16
C GLY A 321 -17.74 -6.01 -9.23
N HIS A 322 -18.19 -6.60 -8.13
CA HIS A 322 -19.53 -7.18 -8.05
C HIS A 322 -20.61 -6.10 -7.95
N LYS A 323 -21.69 -6.25 -8.71
CA LYS A 323 -22.88 -5.41 -8.58
C LYS A 323 -23.52 -5.60 -7.21
N LEU A 324 -24.05 -4.53 -6.63
CA LEU A 324 -24.79 -4.56 -5.37
C LEU A 324 -25.87 -5.65 -5.38
N CYS A 325 -25.94 -6.45 -4.31
CA CYS A 325 -26.88 -7.56 -4.17
C CYS A 325 -26.75 -8.68 -5.22
N SER A 326 -25.66 -8.75 -5.99
CA SER A 326 -25.37 -9.91 -6.82
C SER A 326 -24.84 -11.09 -5.98
N SER A 327 -24.85 -12.30 -6.54
CA SER A 327 -24.27 -13.47 -5.88
C SER A 327 -22.80 -13.25 -5.51
N GLY A 328 -22.02 -12.63 -6.40
CA GLY A 328 -20.63 -12.29 -6.13
C GLY A 328 -20.45 -11.24 -5.02
N PHE A 329 -21.38 -10.28 -4.90
CA PHE A 329 -21.38 -9.32 -3.80
C PHE A 329 -21.61 -10.00 -2.45
N TYR A 330 -22.59 -10.90 -2.35
CA TYR A 330 -22.82 -11.66 -1.12
C TYR A 330 -21.67 -12.61 -0.82
N ALA A 331 -21.12 -13.29 -1.82
CA ALA A 331 -19.96 -14.17 -1.64
C ALA A 331 -18.72 -13.42 -1.11
N ALA A 332 -18.46 -12.20 -1.59
CA ALA A 332 -17.35 -11.38 -1.11
C ALA A 332 -17.53 -10.91 0.35
N LEU A 333 -18.75 -10.91 0.87
CA LEU A 333 -19.10 -10.52 2.25
C LEU A 333 -19.43 -11.69 3.16
N ASP A 334 -19.47 -12.91 2.62
CA ASP A 334 -19.97 -14.09 3.31
C ASP A 334 -19.23 -14.33 4.63
N GLU A 335 -17.89 -14.31 4.60
CA GLU A 335 -17.05 -14.49 5.78
C GLU A 335 -17.31 -13.45 6.89
N LEU A 336 -17.61 -12.20 6.52
CA LEU A 336 -17.96 -11.16 7.49
C LEU A 336 -19.34 -11.42 8.12
N THR A 337 -20.29 -11.89 7.31
CA THR A 337 -21.68 -12.06 7.74
C THR A 337 -22.00 -13.43 8.33
N ALA A 338 -21.16 -14.44 8.10
CA ALA A 338 -21.37 -15.80 8.56
C ALA A 338 -21.42 -15.94 10.09
N GLY A 339 -20.77 -15.03 10.83
CA GLY A 339 -20.83 -14.96 12.29
C GLY A 339 -22.03 -14.19 12.87
N ALA A 340 -22.88 -13.59 12.03
CA ALA A 340 -24.03 -12.78 12.43
C ALA A 340 -25.39 -13.51 12.27
N ALA A 341 -25.36 -14.80 11.88
CA ALA A 341 -26.54 -15.63 11.60
C ALA A 341 -26.94 -16.51 12.79
#